data_AF-A0A1N6L1N1-F1
#
_entry.id   AF-A0A1N6L1N1-F1
#
_cell.length_a   1.000
_cell.length_b   1.000
_cell.length_c   1.000
_cell.angle_alpha   90.00
_cell.angle_beta   90.00
_cell.angle_gamma   90.00
#
_symmetry.space_group_name_H-M   'P 1'
#
loop_
_entity.id
_entity.type
_entity.pdbx_description
1 polymer ?
#
loop_
_entity_poly.entity_id
_entity_poly.type
_entity_poly.pdbx_seq_one_letter_code
_entity_poly.pdbx_strand_id
1 'polypeptide(L)'
;MTRSTSARWIFQRRRWLEALFSLSLLGCFASSAEASPIRQYRITARGARDLRTWTSFLAGGSGLWSQAKAPHISGAVHRAMVVALQSADPRSTPWVQYLLWRQGLNIARFNHYHPVLGPVLEQLPPPVAPPTNPPASGEIIPPIEVHPNGPEPSSIIVALGLAGAGIWWRSRSGRSPTVLAPT
;
A
#
# COMPACT_ATOMS: atom_id res chain seq x y z
N MET A 1 65.97 -76.78 -5.84
CA MET A 1 65.87 -76.67 -4.36
C MET A 1 65.68 -75.20 -4.00
N THR A 2 64.59 -74.89 -3.27
CA THR A 2 64.35 -73.69 -2.42
C THR A 2 64.43 -72.28 -3.07
N ARG A 3 63.60 -71.29 -2.81
CA ARG A 3 62.41 -71.07 -1.96
C ARG A 3 61.79 -69.72 -2.40
N SER A 4 60.46 -69.66 -2.41
CA SER A 4 59.62 -68.58 -1.86
C SER A 4 60.18 -67.15 -1.74
N THR A 5 59.56 -66.19 -2.44
CA THR A 5 59.15 -64.92 -1.79
C THR A 5 57.85 -64.40 -2.42
N SER A 6 56.75 -64.82 -1.82
CA SER A 6 55.40 -64.26 -1.99
C SER A 6 55.31 -62.86 -1.37
N ALA A 7 54.24 -62.15 -1.75
CA ALA A 7 53.64 -61.01 -1.05
C ALA A 7 54.20 -59.61 -1.31
N ARG A 8 53.72 -58.97 -2.39
CA ARG A 8 53.54 -57.49 -2.41
C ARG A 8 52.62 -56.97 -3.52
N TRP A 9 51.44 -57.57 -3.72
CA TRP A 9 50.48 -57.06 -4.73
C TRP A 9 49.02 -56.92 -4.27
N ILE A 10 48.73 -57.10 -2.99
CA ILE A 10 47.35 -57.06 -2.47
C ILE A 10 47.24 -56.04 -1.34
N PHE A 11 47.54 -54.76 -1.59
CA PHE A 11 47.14 -53.67 -0.67
C PHE A 11 47.09 -52.28 -1.33
N GLN A 12 46.72 -52.21 -2.62
CA GLN A 12 46.58 -50.91 -3.31
C GLN A 12 45.39 -50.84 -4.28
N ARG A 13 44.30 -51.56 -4.00
CA ARG A 13 43.05 -51.52 -4.79
C ARG A 13 41.78 -51.33 -3.94
N ARG A 14 41.90 -50.90 -2.69
CA ARG A 14 40.77 -50.78 -1.75
C ARG A 14 40.59 -49.37 -1.18
N ARG A 15 40.90 -48.34 -1.98
CA ARG A 15 40.67 -46.90 -1.65
C ARG A 15 40.04 -46.08 -2.77
N TRP A 16 39.60 -46.72 -3.86
CA TRP A 16 39.06 -46.03 -5.05
C TRP A 16 37.57 -46.25 -5.31
N LEU A 17 36.86 -47.05 -4.50
CA LEU A 17 35.44 -47.32 -4.71
C LEU A 17 34.49 -46.57 -3.74
N GLU A 18 34.98 -46.09 -2.60
CA GLU A 18 34.16 -45.30 -1.67
C GLU A 18 33.99 -43.82 -2.09
N ALA A 19 34.86 -43.32 -3.00
CA ALA A 19 34.77 -41.95 -3.49
C ALA A 19 33.68 -41.75 -4.56
N LEU A 20 33.16 -42.83 -5.16
CA LEU A 20 32.15 -42.73 -6.22
C LEU A 20 30.71 -42.97 -5.73
N PHE A 21 30.52 -43.49 -4.52
CA PHE A 21 29.18 -43.77 -4.00
C PHE A 21 28.57 -42.60 -3.20
N SER A 22 29.39 -41.66 -2.71
CA SER A 22 28.88 -40.47 -2.01
C SER A 22 28.46 -39.32 -2.94
N LEU A 23 28.63 -39.46 -4.26
CA LEU A 23 28.29 -38.41 -5.24
C LEU A 23 26.91 -38.61 -5.91
N SER A 24 26.13 -39.61 -5.52
CA SER A 24 24.83 -39.94 -6.15
C SER A 24 23.60 -39.62 -5.28
N LEU A 25 23.79 -39.12 -4.06
CA LEU A 25 22.69 -38.68 -3.16
C LEU A 25 22.49 -37.16 -3.13
N LEU A 26 23.11 -36.44 -4.07
CA LEU A 26 22.91 -35.01 -4.32
C LEU A 26 22.33 -34.76 -5.73
N GLY A 27 21.52 -35.68 -6.21
CA GLY A 27 20.78 -35.55 -7.47
C GLY A 27 19.28 -35.66 -7.19
N CYS A 28 18.50 -34.76 -7.79
CA CYS A 28 17.04 -34.79 -7.89
C CYS A 28 16.22 -34.06 -6.81
N PHE A 29 16.57 -32.81 -6.50
CA PHE A 29 15.54 -31.76 -6.31
C PHE A 29 16.01 -30.44 -6.95
N ALA A 30 16.47 -30.51 -8.20
CA ALA A 30 16.50 -29.31 -9.03
C ALA A 30 15.05 -29.02 -9.45
N SER A 31 14.25 -28.48 -8.53
CA SER A 31 13.03 -27.79 -8.93
C SER A 31 13.48 -26.63 -9.82
N SER A 32 13.28 -26.75 -11.13
CA SER A 32 13.30 -25.60 -12.01
C SER A 32 12.32 -24.59 -11.43
N ALA A 33 12.83 -23.54 -10.80
CA ALA A 33 12.04 -22.39 -10.43
C ALA A 33 11.63 -21.71 -11.73
N GLU A 34 10.56 -22.21 -12.35
CA GLU A 34 9.92 -21.50 -13.45
C GLU A 34 9.37 -20.20 -12.87
N ALA A 35 10.00 -19.09 -13.26
CA ALA A 35 9.45 -17.78 -12.96
C ALA A 35 8.05 -17.72 -13.56
N SER A 36 7.04 -17.58 -12.70
CA SER A 36 5.66 -17.44 -13.15
C SER A 36 5.59 -16.31 -14.18
N PRO A 37 4.86 -16.48 -15.31
CA PRO A 37 4.79 -15.46 -16.34
C PRO A 37 4.38 -14.11 -15.73
N ILE A 38 5.20 -13.08 -15.96
CA ILE A 38 4.94 -11.72 -15.48
C ILE A 38 3.67 -11.23 -16.18
N ARG A 39 2.55 -11.26 -15.46
CA ARG A 39 1.29 -10.70 -15.93
C ARG A 39 1.43 -9.18 -15.96
N GLN A 40 1.81 -8.62 -17.11
CA GLN A 40 1.84 -7.18 -17.31
C GLN A 40 0.42 -6.63 -17.18
N TYR A 41 0.13 -6.00 -16.05
CA TYR A 41 -1.15 -5.38 -15.82
C TYR A 41 -1.25 -4.10 -16.66
N ARG A 42 -1.94 -4.16 -17.80
CA ARG A 42 -2.16 -2.98 -18.63
C ARG A 42 -3.21 -2.08 -17.97
N ILE A 43 -2.77 -0.93 -17.46
CA ILE A 43 -3.68 0.12 -16.99
C ILE A 43 -4.48 0.61 -18.20
N THR A 44 -5.79 0.36 -18.19
CA THR A 44 -6.68 0.87 -19.23
C THR A 44 -6.90 2.37 -19.05
N ALA A 45 -7.24 3.08 -20.13
CA ALA A 45 -7.57 4.51 -20.07
C ALA A 45 -8.70 4.81 -19.06
N ARG A 46 -9.66 3.88 -18.92
CA ARG A 46 -10.72 3.93 -17.90
C ARG A 46 -10.14 3.85 -16.49
N GLY A 47 -9.27 2.88 -16.21
CA GLY A 47 -8.61 2.75 -14.90
C GLY A 47 -7.82 4.00 -14.50
N ALA A 48 -7.12 4.62 -15.45
CA ALA A 48 -6.41 5.87 -15.19
C ALA A 48 -7.35 7.05 -14.86
N ARG A 49 -8.52 7.12 -15.52
CA ARG A 49 -9.54 8.12 -15.20
C ARG A 49 -10.13 7.90 -13.82
N ASP A 50 -10.46 6.67 -13.46
CA ASP A 50 -11.01 6.33 -12.15
C ASP A 50 -10.03 6.68 -11.03
N LEU A 51 -8.74 6.36 -11.21
CA LEU A 51 -7.69 6.70 -10.25
C LEU A 51 -7.60 8.22 -10.05
N ARG A 52 -7.60 9.02 -11.13
CA ARG A 52 -7.59 10.48 -11.01
C ARG A 52 -8.80 11.01 -10.24
N THR A 53 -10.00 10.53 -10.55
CA THR A 53 -11.23 10.92 -9.83
C THR A 53 -11.11 10.60 -8.35
N TRP A 54 -10.59 9.42 -8.01
CA TRP A 54 -10.34 9.03 -6.63
C TRP A 54 -9.27 9.89 -5.96
N THR A 55 -8.15 10.19 -6.63
CA THR A 55 -7.11 11.06 -6.08
C THR A 55 -7.67 12.44 -5.72
N SER A 56 -8.48 13.04 -6.60
CA SER A 56 -9.18 14.30 -6.30
C SER A 56 -10.14 14.18 -5.11
N PHE A 57 -10.91 13.09 -5.04
CA PHE A 57 -11.84 12.86 -3.93
C PHE A 57 -11.11 12.66 -2.59
N LEU A 58 -10.02 11.89 -2.59
CA LEU A 58 -9.22 11.64 -1.38
C LEU A 58 -8.54 12.93 -0.89
N ALA A 59 -8.06 13.78 -1.80
CA ALA A 59 -7.48 15.07 -1.46
C ALA A 59 -8.46 16.01 -0.74
N GLY A 60 -9.77 15.80 -0.86
CA GLY A 60 -10.78 16.61 -0.17
C GLY A 60 -10.94 16.32 1.32
N GLY A 61 -10.38 15.21 1.83
CA GLY A 61 -10.43 14.88 3.26
C GLY A 61 -11.83 14.61 3.81
N SER A 62 -11.92 14.45 5.14
CA SER A 62 -13.15 14.06 5.85
C SER A 62 -14.34 15.00 5.59
N GLY A 63 -14.09 16.30 5.41
CA GLY A 63 -15.10 17.28 5.03
C GLY A 63 -15.80 16.89 3.72
N LEU A 64 -15.03 16.66 2.64
CA LEU A 64 -15.60 16.21 1.37
C LEU A 64 -16.18 14.79 1.47
N TRP A 65 -15.52 13.87 2.17
CA TRP A 65 -15.96 12.47 2.26
C TRP A 65 -17.33 12.32 2.93
N SER A 66 -17.67 13.21 3.86
CA SER A 66 -18.97 13.23 4.53
C SER A 66 -20.11 13.78 3.65
N GLN A 67 -19.78 14.65 2.70
CA GLN A 67 -20.77 15.38 1.89
C GLN A 67 -20.97 14.77 0.49
N ALA A 68 -19.93 14.15 -0.06
CA ALA A 68 -19.94 13.63 -1.41
C ALA A 68 -19.97 12.10 -1.43
N LYS A 69 -20.74 11.55 -2.36
CA LYS A 69 -20.73 10.11 -2.64
C LYS A 69 -19.36 9.70 -3.16
N ALA A 70 -18.77 8.68 -2.53
CA ALA A 70 -17.51 8.11 -2.97
C ALA A 70 -17.60 7.63 -4.44
N PRO A 71 -16.55 7.85 -5.27
CA PRO A 71 -16.54 7.37 -6.64
C PRO A 71 -16.64 5.84 -6.72
N HIS A 72 -16.94 5.30 -7.90
CA HIS A 72 -16.99 3.86 -8.11
C HIS A 72 -15.61 3.21 -7.90
N ILE A 73 -15.55 2.09 -7.17
CA ILE A 73 -14.31 1.32 -6.95
C ILE A 73 -14.10 0.39 -8.15
N SER A 74 -13.24 0.78 -9.08
CA SER A 74 -12.80 -0.12 -10.15
C SER A 74 -11.64 -1.01 -9.70
N GLY A 75 -11.31 -2.04 -10.48
CA GLY A 75 -10.19 -2.93 -10.14
C GLY A 75 -8.85 -2.22 -9.98
N ALA A 76 -8.63 -1.10 -10.71
CA ALA A 76 -7.43 -0.28 -10.57
C ALA A 76 -7.37 0.43 -9.20
N VAL A 77 -8.50 0.99 -8.78
CA VAL A 77 -8.67 1.63 -7.48
C VAL A 77 -8.51 0.61 -6.36
N HIS A 78 -9.14 -0.56 -6.48
CA HIS A 78 -9.03 -1.63 -5.49
C HIS A 78 -7.58 -2.07 -5.30
N ARG A 79 -6.81 -2.26 -6.38
CA ARG A 79 -5.38 -2.55 -6.28
C ARG A 79 -4.59 -1.42 -5.65
N ALA A 80 -4.88 -0.15 -5.98
CA ALA A 80 -4.21 0.98 -5.35
C ALA A 80 -4.43 0.99 -3.82
N MET A 81 -5.64 0.65 -3.36
CA MET A 81 -5.92 0.50 -1.93
C MET A 81 -5.11 -0.65 -1.30
N VAL A 82 -5.04 -1.81 -1.95
CA VAL A 82 -4.25 -2.96 -1.46
C VAL A 82 -2.77 -2.62 -1.39
N VAL A 83 -2.21 -1.97 -2.42
CA VAL A 83 -0.81 -1.54 -2.43
C VAL A 83 -0.55 -0.51 -1.32
N ALA A 84 -1.48 0.41 -1.08
CA ALA A 84 -1.35 1.39 -0.01
C ALA A 84 -1.31 0.74 1.39
N LEU A 85 -2.10 -0.31 1.62
CA LEU A 85 -2.08 -1.10 2.86
C LEU A 85 -0.76 -1.85 3.09
N GLN A 86 -0.02 -2.13 2.01
CA GLN A 86 1.28 -2.82 2.06
C GLN A 86 2.47 -1.85 2.11
N SER A 87 2.23 -0.53 2.13
CA SER A 87 3.31 0.46 2.21
C SER A 87 3.98 0.43 3.59
N ALA A 88 5.21 0.98 3.67
CA ALA A 88 5.97 1.04 4.93
C ALA A 88 5.25 1.83 6.02
N ASP A 89 4.49 2.85 5.63
CA ASP A 89 3.61 3.61 6.51
C ASP A 89 2.21 3.71 5.88
N PRO A 90 1.36 2.70 6.09
CA PRO A 90 0.05 2.65 5.47
C PRO A 90 -0.84 3.78 5.96
N ARG A 91 -0.71 4.20 7.23
CA ARG A 91 -1.59 5.21 7.84
C ARG A 91 -1.36 6.62 7.31
N SER A 92 -0.21 6.93 6.73
CA SER A 92 0.01 8.21 6.04
C SER A 92 -0.57 8.25 4.62
N THR A 93 -0.95 7.10 4.04
CA THR A 93 -1.53 7.10 2.71
C THR A 93 -2.99 7.57 2.74
N PRO A 94 -3.41 8.46 1.81
CA PRO A 94 -4.77 8.97 1.79
C PRO A 94 -5.83 7.88 1.55
N TRP A 95 -5.44 6.79 0.88
CA TRP A 95 -6.28 5.62 0.68
C TRP A 95 -6.68 4.95 2.00
N VAL A 96 -5.70 4.69 2.86
CA VAL A 96 -5.92 4.04 4.15
C VAL A 96 -6.61 4.98 5.12
N GLN A 97 -6.27 6.28 5.11
CA GLN A 97 -6.99 7.29 5.91
C GLN A 97 -8.48 7.32 5.59
N TYR A 98 -8.85 7.26 4.30
CA TYR A 98 -10.24 7.16 3.89
C TYR A 98 -10.91 5.86 4.38
N LEU A 99 -10.22 4.71 4.28
CA LEU A 99 -10.75 3.44 4.77
C LEU A 99 -10.95 3.45 6.29
N LEU A 100 -9.99 3.97 7.05
CA LEU A 100 -10.10 4.15 8.50
C LEU A 100 -11.25 5.09 8.86
N TRP A 101 -11.42 6.19 8.13
CA TRP A 101 -12.56 7.09 8.32
C TRP A 101 -13.89 6.36 8.08
N ARG A 102 -14.01 5.58 6.99
CA ARG A 102 -15.20 4.78 6.70
C ARG A 102 -15.48 3.72 7.76
N GLN A 103 -14.45 3.07 8.28
CA GLN A 103 -14.57 2.08 9.36
C GLN A 103 -15.02 2.75 10.67
N GLY A 104 -14.50 3.94 10.97
CA GLY A 104 -14.85 4.72 12.17
C GLY A 104 -16.32 5.16 12.23
N LEU A 105 -17.04 5.23 11.09
CA LEU A 105 -18.47 5.53 11.08
C LEU A 105 -19.32 4.39 11.64
N ASN A 106 -18.99 3.14 11.30
CA ASN A 106 -19.67 1.94 11.80
C ASN A 106 -18.81 0.69 11.50
N ILE A 107 -18.09 0.22 12.52
CA ILE A 107 -17.14 -0.89 12.39
C ILE A 107 -17.84 -2.18 11.96
N ALA A 108 -18.97 -2.52 12.57
CA ALA A 108 -19.72 -3.74 12.26
C ALA A 108 -20.19 -3.78 10.79
N ARG A 109 -20.76 -2.66 10.31
CA ARG A 109 -21.19 -2.52 8.91
C ARG A 109 -20.00 -2.57 7.96
N PHE A 110 -18.90 -1.90 8.31
CA PHE A 110 -17.70 -1.93 7.48
C PHE A 110 -17.14 -3.35 7.35
N ASN A 111 -16.95 -4.06 8.47
CA ASN A 111 -16.41 -5.42 8.48
C ASN A 111 -17.36 -6.41 7.77
N HIS A 112 -18.68 -6.21 7.84
CA HIS A 112 -19.66 -7.01 7.10
C HIS A 112 -19.49 -6.90 5.58
N TYR A 113 -19.36 -5.69 5.04
CA TYR A 113 -19.20 -5.48 3.59
C TYR A 113 -17.75 -5.62 3.10
N HIS A 114 -16.79 -5.63 4.02
CA HIS A 114 -15.36 -5.71 3.73
C HIS A 114 -14.66 -6.74 4.62
N PRO A 115 -14.98 -8.05 4.47
CA PRO A 115 -14.51 -9.10 5.37
C PRO A 115 -12.98 -9.27 5.38
N VAL A 116 -12.31 -8.83 4.31
CA VAL A 116 -10.85 -8.88 4.22
C VAL A 116 -10.20 -7.59 4.73
N LEU A 117 -10.77 -6.42 4.43
CA LEU A 117 -10.15 -5.14 4.79
C LEU A 117 -10.30 -4.80 6.27
N GLY A 118 -11.43 -5.16 6.89
CA GLY A 118 -11.69 -4.89 8.30
C GLY A 118 -10.57 -5.40 9.22
N PRO A 119 -10.28 -6.72 9.21
CA PRO A 119 -9.19 -7.29 10.01
C PRO A 119 -7.82 -6.70 9.70
N VAL A 120 -7.53 -6.39 8.43
CA VAL A 120 -6.25 -5.80 8.03
C VAL A 120 -6.09 -4.39 8.61
N LEU A 121 -7.14 -3.58 8.61
CA LEU A 121 -7.12 -2.22 9.19
C LEU A 121 -6.97 -2.25 10.71
N GLU A 122 -7.57 -3.22 11.38
CA GLU A 122 -7.45 -3.41 12.84
C GLU A 122 -6.03 -3.83 13.26
N GLN A 123 -5.31 -4.55 12.39
CA GLN A 123 -3.93 -4.99 12.61
C GLN A 123 -2.89 -3.91 12.26
N LEU A 124 -3.30 -2.75 11.73
CA LEU A 124 -2.36 -1.69 11.41
C LEU A 124 -1.66 -1.19 12.67
N PRO A 125 -0.32 -1.03 12.67
CA PRO A 125 0.44 -0.49 13.79
C PRO A 125 -0.17 0.82 14.28
N PRO A 126 -0.22 1.09 15.60
CA PRO A 126 -0.71 2.37 16.12
C PRO A 126 0.07 3.54 15.50
N PRO A 127 -0.50 4.76 15.45
CA PRO A 127 0.22 5.90 14.93
C PRO A 127 1.50 6.05 15.74
N VAL A 128 2.65 6.12 15.07
CA VAL A 128 3.90 6.44 15.74
C VAL A 128 3.73 7.86 16.28
N ALA A 129 3.52 7.99 17.58
CA ALA A 129 3.49 9.28 18.22
C ALA A 129 4.85 9.96 17.95
N PRO A 130 4.88 11.26 17.63
CA PRO A 130 6.15 11.98 17.59
C PRO A 130 6.86 11.80 18.94
N PRO A 131 8.20 11.75 18.97
CA PRO A 131 8.93 11.57 20.21
C PRO A 131 8.49 12.65 21.21
N THR A 132 7.83 12.21 22.28
CA THR A 132 7.53 13.07 23.42
C THR A 132 8.89 13.50 23.97
N ASN A 133 9.22 14.79 23.85
CA ASN A 133 10.38 15.36 24.53
C ASN A 133 10.35 14.91 26.01
N PRO A 134 11.49 14.53 26.61
CA PRO A 134 11.51 14.14 28.02
C PRO A 134 10.92 15.26 28.89
N PRO A 135 10.19 14.92 29.95
CA PRO A 135 9.62 15.92 30.85
C PRO A 135 10.76 16.78 31.39
N ALA A 136 10.71 18.07 31.11
CA ALA A 136 11.56 19.02 31.79
C ALA A 136 11.21 18.95 33.29
N SER A 137 12.08 18.34 34.08
CA SER A 137 12.02 18.44 35.54
C SER A 137 12.08 19.91 35.93
N GLY A 138 10.95 20.44 36.39
CA GLY A 138 10.85 21.84 36.82
C GLY A 138 9.45 22.17 37.30
N GLU A 139 9.25 21.97 38.60
CA GLU A 139 8.32 22.70 39.47
C GLU A 139 6.80 22.56 39.21
N ILE A 140 6.11 22.01 40.21
CA ILE A 140 4.65 21.89 40.26
C ILE A 140 4.06 23.29 40.46
N ILE A 141 3.55 23.90 39.40
CA ILE A 141 2.63 25.04 39.47
C ILE A 141 1.22 24.50 39.12
N PRO A 142 0.17 24.81 39.90
CA PRO A 142 -1.19 24.36 39.62
C PRO A 142 -1.69 24.89 38.25
N PRO A 143 -2.54 24.15 37.51
CA PRO A 143 -2.89 24.50 36.15
C PRO A 143 -3.73 25.78 36.10
N ILE A 144 -3.15 26.83 35.52
CA ILE A 144 -3.90 27.95 34.97
C ILE A 144 -4.49 27.45 33.64
N GLU A 145 -5.81 27.50 33.49
CA GLU A 145 -6.50 27.27 32.22
C GLU A 145 -6.04 28.32 31.20
N VAL A 146 -5.09 27.96 30.35
CA VAL A 146 -4.72 28.77 29.19
C VAL A 146 -5.54 28.28 28.00
N HIS A 147 -6.64 28.98 27.72
CA HIS A 147 -7.37 28.85 26.46
C HIS A 147 -6.42 29.24 25.31
N PRO A 148 -6.16 28.36 24.32
CA PRO A 148 -5.41 28.77 23.14
C PRO A 148 -6.31 29.64 22.25
N ASN A 149 -6.24 30.96 22.42
CA ASN A 149 -6.65 31.93 21.40
C ASN A 149 -5.69 31.83 20.21
N GLY A 150 -5.88 30.81 19.37
CA GLY A 150 -5.28 30.76 18.04
C GLY A 150 -6.05 31.70 17.10
N PRO A 151 -5.38 32.49 16.25
CA PRO A 151 -6.08 33.31 15.27
C PRO A 151 -6.85 32.39 14.32
N GLU A 152 -8.18 32.45 14.40
CA GLU A 152 -9.05 31.77 13.46
C GLU A 152 -8.69 32.26 12.04
N PRO A 153 -8.46 31.34 11.08
CA PRO A 153 -8.19 31.75 9.70
C PRO A 153 -9.43 32.51 9.19
N SER A 154 -9.24 33.81 8.98
CA SER A 154 -10.25 34.75 8.50
C SER A 154 -11.01 34.15 7.31
N SER A 155 -12.33 33.97 7.49
CA SER A 155 -13.28 33.34 6.57
C SER A 155 -13.32 33.96 5.16
N ILE A 156 -12.67 35.11 4.99
CA ILE A 156 -12.48 35.84 3.74
C ILE A 156 -11.67 35.02 2.71
N ILE A 157 -10.68 34.23 3.15
CA ILE A 157 -9.86 33.41 2.22
C ILE A 157 -10.69 32.23 1.68
N VAL A 158 -11.54 31.64 2.51
CA VAL A 158 -12.42 30.52 2.11
C VAL A 158 -13.48 31.00 1.12
N ALA A 159 -14.05 32.20 1.33
CA ALA A 159 -15.04 32.78 0.43
C ALA A 159 -14.46 33.09 -0.97
N LEU A 160 -13.22 33.60 -1.05
CA LEU A 160 -12.59 33.93 -2.33
C LEU A 160 -12.26 32.69 -3.18
N GLY A 161 -11.87 31.58 -2.53
CA GLY A 161 -11.58 30.31 -3.20
C GLY A 161 -12.80 29.67 -3.85
N LEU A 162 -13.96 29.75 -3.19
CA LEU A 162 -15.23 29.18 -3.70
C LEU A 162 -15.78 29.96 -4.90
N ALA A 163 -15.59 31.28 -4.94
CA ALA A 163 -16.02 32.11 -6.07
C ALA A 163 -15.23 31.80 -7.36
N GLY A 164 -13.92 31.56 -7.24
CA GLY A 164 -13.05 31.21 -8.39
C GLY A 164 -13.40 29.85 -9.02
N ALA A 165 -13.74 28.86 -8.19
CA ALA A 165 -14.09 27.51 -8.67
C ALA A 165 -15.40 27.48 -9.47
N GLY A 166 -16.39 28.30 -9.09
CA GLY A 166 -17.67 28.39 -9.80
C GLY A 166 -17.56 29.00 -11.21
N ILE A 167 -16.72 30.03 -11.37
CA ILE A 167 -16.50 30.71 -12.66
C ILE A 167 -15.76 29.77 -13.65
N TRP A 168 -14.79 29.00 -13.16
CA TRP A 168 -14.05 28.05 -13.98
C TRP A 168 -14.92 26.90 -14.50
N TRP A 169 -15.88 26.42 -13.70
CA TRP A 169 -16.77 25.35 -14.13
C TRP A 169 -17.71 25.79 -15.26
N ARG A 170 -18.22 27.02 -15.20
CA ARG A 170 -19.10 27.58 -16.26
C ARG A 170 -18.38 27.78 -17.61
N SER A 171 -17.08 28.08 -17.58
CA SER A 171 -16.27 28.24 -18.80
C SER A 171 -16.18 26.98 -19.66
N ARG A 172 -16.34 25.78 -19.08
CA ARG A 172 -16.15 24.50 -19.80
C ARG A 172 -17.41 23.98 -20.49
N SER A 173 -18.59 24.40 -20.04
CA SER A 173 -19.87 23.88 -20.55
C SER A 173 -20.29 24.45 -21.91
N GLY A 174 -19.61 25.48 -22.42
CA GLY A 174 -19.97 26.17 -23.66
C GLY A 174 -19.36 25.64 -24.96
N ARG A 175 -18.48 24.62 -24.91
CA ARG A 175 -17.86 24.06 -26.13
C ARG A 175 -18.61 22.81 -26.57
N SER A 176 -19.75 22.98 -27.22
CA SER A 176 -20.34 21.90 -28.02
C SER A 176 -19.55 21.74 -29.31
N PRO A 177 -19.12 20.52 -29.68
CA PRO A 177 -18.48 20.29 -30.97
C PRO A 177 -19.50 20.53 -32.07
N THR A 178 -19.21 21.47 -32.96
CA THR A 178 -19.92 21.66 -34.21
C THR A 178 -19.74 20.39 -35.04
N VAL A 179 -20.79 19.58 -35.12
CA VAL A 179 -20.83 18.40 -35.98
C VAL A 179 -21.01 18.91 -37.41
N LEU A 180 -19.95 18.86 -38.20
CA LEU A 180 -20.03 19.09 -39.63
C LEU A 180 -20.67 17.84 -40.28
N ALA A 181 -21.80 18.04 -40.95
CA ALA A 181 -22.47 17.00 -41.70
C ALA A 181 -21.72 16.72 -43.02
N PRO A 182 -21.57 15.44 -43.43
CA PRO A 182 -21.02 15.12 -44.74
C PRO A 182 -22.07 15.31 -45.84
N THR A 183 -21.68 16.04 -46.90
CA THR A 183 -22.37 16.16 -48.19
C THR A 183 -21.90 15.10 -49.17
#